data_AF-A0A842V500-F1
#
_entry.id   AF-A0A842V500-F1
#
_cell.length_a   1.000
_cell.length_b   1.000
_cell.length_c   1.000
_cell.angle_alpha   90.00
_cell.angle_beta   90.00
_cell.angle_gamma   90.00
#
_symmetry.space_group_name_H-M   'P 1'
#
loop_
_entity.id
_entity.type
_entity.pdbx_description
1 polymer ?
#
loop_
_entity_poly.entity_id
_entity_poly.type
_entity_poly.pdbx_seq_one_letter_code
_entity_poly.pdbx_strand_id
1 'polypeptide(L)'
;MEARLLKEIGLTEGESKVYMALLELGTTTTGPVVKKSGISASKVYDILSKLTDKGLVSHIIKAKTKYFRPADPERILDYLDEKEKRIAEKKEQVRAYIPLLKAKLEGAEKREAEVFEGRKGIENIFYTIISDLKKGDEYYVMGASYGERQEYLYDFFEQYHKERAKRGIKVKLLFNHDVKTIVPTTKNLGEIRYMPQDVKTPTQIIIWKDNVTTITWQDKPIAFTIRNRKVAESYKAYFDSYWHQETKVVKGLDAIQNLFEEMLEAGHADFIGARGYFMDLRPKYTDDWEKRAIEKGFTMRNIVDPEVKGHRNTRMPFSQTKYTIPKEFSRLSVFWIYGNKVVISNWMQDKPIAIVIENKQLHNMYQEQFNLLWEKEIIIR
;
A
#
# COMPACT_ATOMS: atom_id res chain seq x y z
N MET A 1 -10.06 -37.13 -0.21
CA MET A 1 -9.80 -35.93 -1.05
C MET A 1 -10.36 -36.11 -2.49
N GLU A 2 -11.48 -36.81 -2.68
CA GLU A 2 -11.70 -37.52 -3.96
C GLU A 2 -12.80 -36.96 -4.89
N ALA A 3 -13.84 -36.30 -4.37
CA ALA A 3 -14.89 -35.69 -5.21
C ALA A 3 -14.69 -34.19 -5.46
N ARG A 4 -14.02 -33.46 -4.55
CA ARG A 4 -13.88 -32.00 -4.63
C ARG A 4 -12.97 -31.58 -5.79
N LEU A 5 -11.84 -32.26 -5.97
CA LEU A 5 -10.90 -31.97 -7.06
C LEU A 5 -11.57 -32.23 -8.42
N LEU A 6 -12.31 -33.34 -8.57
CA LEU A 6 -13.08 -33.64 -9.78
C LEU A 6 -14.10 -32.53 -10.10
N LYS A 7 -14.73 -31.93 -9.09
CA LYS A 7 -15.62 -30.77 -9.29
C LYS A 7 -14.85 -29.52 -9.73
N GLU A 8 -13.70 -29.26 -9.11
CA GLU A 8 -12.86 -28.09 -9.44
C GLU A 8 -12.30 -28.16 -10.88
N ILE A 9 -12.02 -29.37 -11.40
CA ILE A 9 -11.66 -29.57 -12.82
C ILE A 9 -12.87 -29.57 -13.78
N GLY A 10 -14.08 -29.40 -13.25
CA GLY A 10 -15.31 -29.17 -14.03
C GLY A 10 -16.17 -30.39 -14.31
N LEU A 11 -16.09 -31.44 -13.50
CA LEU A 11 -17.16 -32.43 -13.42
C LEU A 11 -18.28 -31.89 -12.52
N THR A 12 -19.51 -32.25 -12.85
CA THR A 12 -20.66 -32.00 -11.97
C THR A 12 -20.61 -32.93 -10.76
N GLU A 13 -21.36 -32.61 -9.71
CA GLU A 13 -21.44 -33.49 -8.55
C GLU A 13 -21.93 -34.91 -8.88
N GLY A 14 -22.88 -35.04 -9.80
CA GLY A 14 -23.35 -36.35 -10.26
C GLY A 14 -22.26 -37.13 -10.99
N GLU A 15 -21.52 -36.45 -11.88
CA GLU A 15 -20.41 -37.06 -12.62
C GLU A 15 -19.28 -37.52 -11.68
N SER A 16 -18.90 -36.70 -10.69
CA SER A 16 -17.90 -37.10 -9.71
C SER A 16 -18.33 -38.33 -8.90
N LYS A 17 -19.60 -38.39 -8.45
CA LYS A 17 -20.13 -39.54 -7.70
C LYS A 17 -20.18 -40.82 -8.54
N VAL A 18 -20.61 -40.72 -9.79
CA VAL A 18 -20.68 -41.87 -10.71
C VAL A 18 -19.29 -42.37 -11.08
N TYR A 19 -18.34 -41.47 -11.36
CA TYR A 19 -16.96 -41.83 -11.67
C TYR A 19 -16.28 -42.53 -10.49
N MET A 20 -16.41 -42.00 -9.27
CA MET A 20 -15.88 -42.63 -8.05
C MET A 20 -16.52 -44.00 -7.80
N ALA A 21 -17.84 -44.12 -7.99
CA ALA A 21 -18.52 -45.40 -7.87
C ALA A 21 -17.99 -46.44 -8.88
N LEU A 22 -17.66 -46.03 -10.11
CA LEU A 22 -17.05 -46.91 -11.10
C LEU A 22 -15.61 -47.30 -10.77
N LEU A 23 -14.80 -46.40 -10.20
CA LEU A 23 -13.45 -46.73 -9.73
C LEU A 23 -13.48 -47.83 -8.65
N GLU A 24 -14.46 -47.78 -7.74
CA GLU A 24 -14.63 -48.80 -6.71
C GLU A 24 -15.22 -50.12 -7.23
N LEU A 25 -16.17 -50.06 -8.17
CA LEU A 25 -16.88 -51.23 -8.68
C LEU A 25 -16.15 -51.94 -9.83
N GLY A 26 -15.23 -51.27 -10.50
CA GLY A 26 -14.57 -51.76 -11.71
C GLY A 26 -15.53 -51.87 -12.90
N THR A 27 -15.42 -52.97 -13.66
CA THR A 27 -16.27 -53.21 -14.84
C THR A 27 -17.64 -53.73 -14.40
N THR A 28 -18.71 -52.97 -14.63
CA THR A 28 -20.04 -53.30 -14.12
C THR A 28 -21.17 -52.75 -15.00
N THR A 29 -22.42 -53.12 -14.70
CA THR A 29 -23.61 -52.56 -15.38
C THR A 29 -24.13 -51.32 -14.64
N THR A 30 -25.14 -50.66 -15.18
CA THR A 30 -25.71 -49.42 -14.61
C THR A 30 -26.35 -49.63 -13.23
N GLY A 31 -26.93 -50.79 -12.94
CA GLY A 31 -27.62 -51.08 -11.67
C GLY A 31 -26.72 -50.92 -10.43
N PRO A 32 -25.56 -51.60 -10.35
CA PRO A 32 -24.60 -51.41 -9.26
C PRO A 32 -24.11 -49.97 -9.11
N VAL A 33 -23.89 -49.26 -10.23
CA VAL A 33 -23.47 -47.84 -10.23
C VAL A 33 -24.56 -46.94 -9.63
N VAL A 34 -25.83 -47.17 -9.94
CA VAL A 34 -26.97 -46.44 -9.35
C VAL A 34 -26.99 -46.62 -7.83
N LYS A 35 -26.90 -47.87 -7.35
CA LYS A 35 -26.93 -48.18 -5.92
C LYS A 35 -25.76 -47.55 -5.17
N LYS A 36 -24.56 -47.57 -5.75
CA LYS A 36 -23.33 -47.07 -5.11
C LYS A 36 -23.21 -45.54 -5.16
N SER A 37 -23.55 -44.92 -6.30
CA SER A 37 -23.44 -43.46 -6.48
C SER A 37 -24.57 -42.67 -5.80
N GLY A 38 -25.70 -43.32 -5.49
CA GLY A 38 -26.89 -42.66 -4.95
C GLY A 38 -27.60 -41.73 -5.95
N ILE A 39 -27.26 -41.83 -7.24
CA ILE A 39 -27.86 -41.05 -8.32
C ILE A 39 -28.98 -41.86 -8.98
N SER A 40 -30.09 -41.21 -9.33
CA SER A 40 -31.23 -41.86 -9.98
C SER A 40 -30.83 -42.55 -11.29
N ALA A 41 -31.44 -43.71 -11.57
CA ALA A 41 -31.13 -44.49 -12.78
C ALA A 41 -31.22 -43.69 -14.07
N SER A 42 -32.24 -42.82 -14.20
CA SER A 42 -32.40 -41.93 -15.36
C SER A 42 -31.19 -41.01 -15.58
N LYS A 43 -30.60 -40.47 -14.52
CA LYS A 43 -29.44 -39.57 -14.59
C LYS A 43 -28.13 -40.32 -14.79
N VAL A 44 -28.01 -41.54 -14.27
CA VAL A 44 -26.77 -42.33 -14.41
C VAL A 44 -26.48 -42.66 -15.87
N TYR A 45 -27.48 -42.95 -16.71
CA TYR A 45 -27.26 -43.18 -18.14
C TYR A 45 -26.66 -41.95 -18.83
N ASP A 46 -27.24 -40.77 -18.62
CA ASP A 46 -26.75 -39.52 -19.20
C ASP A 46 -25.35 -39.17 -18.69
N ILE A 47 -25.09 -39.38 -17.39
CA ILE A 47 -23.79 -39.13 -16.78
C ILE A 47 -22.72 -40.08 -17.33
N LEU A 48 -23.04 -41.37 -17.48
CA LEU A 48 -22.11 -42.33 -18.08
C LEU A 48 -21.81 -42.00 -19.53
N SER A 49 -22.80 -41.52 -20.29
CA SER A 49 -22.60 -41.03 -21.65
C SER A 49 -21.64 -39.83 -21.64
N LYS A 50 -21.91 -38.81 -20.83
CA LYS A 50 -21.05 -37.62 -20.72
C LYS A 50 -19.62 -37.94 -20.25
N LEU A 51 -19.47 -38.87 -19.32
CA LEU A 51 -18.15 -39.33 -18.86
C LEU A 51 -17.43 -40.13 -19.94
N THR A 52 -18.16 -40.83 -20.80
CA THR A 52 -17.60 -41.50 -21.99
C THR A 52 -17.14 -40.48 -23.02
N ASP A 53 -17.95 -39.45 -23.30
CA ASP A 53 -17.60 -38.36 -24.21
C ASP A 53 -16.37 -37.57 -23.73
N LYS A 54 -16.16 -37.51 -22.40
CA LYS A 54 -14.97 -36.92 -21.76
C LYS A 54 -13.76 -37.86 -21.72
N GLY A 55 -13.87 -39.09 -22.22
CA GLY A 55 -12.80 -40.09 -22.19
C GLY A 55 -12.50 -40.70 -20.81
N LEU A 56 -13.33 -40.41 -19.79
CA LEU A 56 -13.11 -40.86 -18.41
C LEU A 56 -13.76 -42.21 -18.13
N VAL A 57 -14.72 -42.64 -18.94
CA VAL A 57 -15.38 -43.95 -18.83
C VAL A 57 -15.34 -44.61 -20.21
N SER A 58 -15.17 -45.93 -20.22
CA SER A 58 -15.35 -46.74 -21.43
C SER A 58 -16.42 -47.79 -21.20
N HIS A 59 -16.94 -48.36 -22.29
CA HIS A 59 -17.92 -49.43 -22.20
C HIS A 59 -17.61 -50.56 -23.17
N ILE A 60 -18.01 -51.77 -22.79
CA ILE A 60 -17.97 -52.98 -23.61
C ILE A 60 -19.36 -53.62 -23.67
N ILE A 61 -19.65 -54.34 -24.73
CA ILE A 61 -20.92 -55.07 -24.88
C ILE A 61 -20.63 -56.56 -24.68
N LYS A 62 -21.22 -57.16 -23.64
CA LYS A 62 -21.15 -58.60 -23.38
C LYS A 62 -22.57 -59.15 -23.30
N ALA A 63 -22.87 -60.19 -24.09
CA ALA A 63 -24.20 -60.82 -24.15
C ALA A 63 -25.35 -59.80 -24.29
N LYS A 64 -25.26 -58.90 -25.28
CA LYS A 64 -26.22 -57.80 -25.55
C LYS A 64 -26.40 -56.77 -24.41
N THR A 65 -25.54 -56.79 -23.39
CA THR A 65 -25.60 -55.87 -22.24
C THR A 65 -24.36 -54.96 -22.20
N LYS A 66 -24.55 -53.65 -21.96
CA LYS A 66 -23.45 -52.69 -21.81
C LYS A 66 -22.85 -52.77 -20.40
N TYR A 67 -21.55 -52.98 -20.34
CA TYR A 67 -20.74 -52.89 -19.13
C TYR A 67 -19.87 -51.66 -19.22
N PHE A 68 -19.90 -50.81 -18.21
CA PHE A 68 -19.09 -49.62 -18.07
C PHE A 68 -17.90 -49.91 -17.18
N ARG A 69 -16.76 -49.29 -17.48
CA ARG A 69 -15.55 -49.33 -16.66
C ARG A 69 -14.91 -47.95 -16.61
N PRO A 70 -14.26 -47.58 -15.50
CA PRO A 70 -13.44 -46.38 -15.48
C PRO A 70 -12.33 -46.51 -16.53
N ALA A 71 -12.01 -45.43 -17.21
CA ALA A 71 -10.77 -45.35 -17.98
C ALA A 71 -9.58 -45.26 -17.02
N ASP A 72 -8.36 -45.37 -17.55
CA ASP A 72 -7.16 -45.13 -16.76
C ASP A 72 -7.22 -43.73 -16.12
N PRO A 73 -6.99 -43.57 -14.79
CA PRO A 73 -6.99 -42.26 -14.15
C PRO A 73 -6.05 -41.22 -14.80
N GLU A 74 -4.99 -41.64 -15.51
CA GLU A 74 -4.16 -40.74 -16.30
C GLU A 74 -4.94 -39.99 -17.39
N ARG A 75 -6.06 -40.54 -17.88
CA ARG A 75 -6.97 -39.88 -18.83
C ARG A 75 -7.60 -38.60 -18.28
N ILE A 76 -7.57 -38.38 -16.96
CA ILE A 76 -7.99 -37.11 -16.36
C ILE A 76 -7.06 -35.97 -16.82
N LEU A 77 -5.77 -36.25 -17.03
CA LEU A 77 -4.82 -35.29 -17.57
C LEU A 77 -5.15 -34.96 -19.04
N ASP A 78 -5.42 -35.98 -19.85
CA ASP A 78 -5.84 -35.78 -21.26
C ASP A 78 -7.10 -34.89 -21.35
N TYR A 79 -8.10 -35.13 -20.48
CA TYR A 79 -9.31 -34.30 -20.39
C TYR A 79 -9.00 -32.84 -20.02
N LEU A 80 -8.03 -32.62 -19.13
CA LEU A 80 -7.60 -31.28 -18.72
C LEU A 80 -6.87 -30.56 -19.86
N ASP A 81 -5.97 -31.25 -20.58
CA ASP A 81 -5.21 -30.70 -21.70
C ASP A 81 -6.14 -30.29 -22.85
N GLU A 82 -7.12 -31.14 -23.20
CA GLU A 82 -8.15 -30.80 -24.19
C GLU A 82 -8.98 -29.59 -23.76
N LYS A 83 -9.32 -29.51 -22.47
CA LYS A 83 -10.06 -28.39 -21.92
C LYS A 83 -9.26 -27.09 -21.95
N GLU A 84 -7.97 -27.14 -21.61
CA GLU A 84 -7.05 -26.01 -21.70
C GLU A 84 -6.96 -25.51 -23.14
N LYS A 85 -6.73 -26.42 -24.10
CA LYS A 85 -6.67 -26.08 -25.54
C LYS A 85 -7.94 -25.39 -26.02
N ARG A 86 -9.12 -25.93 -25.68
CA ARG A 86 -10.41 -25.34 -26.05
C ARG A 86 -10.64 -23.97 -25.40
N ILE A 87 -10.16 -23.76 -24.17
CA ILE A 87 -10.21 -22.45 -23.52
C ILE A 87 -9.27 -21.48 -24.22
N ALA A 88 -8.07 -21.90 -24.62
CA ALA A 88 -7.13 -21.08 -25.38
C ALA A 88 -7.72 -20.67 -26.75
N GLU A 89 -8.32 -21.59 -27.49
CA GLU A 89 -9.01 -21.30 -28.76
C GLU A 89 -10.15 -20.29 -28.57
N LYS A 90 -10.99 -20.45 -27.54
CA LYS A 90 -12.05 -19.49 -27.21
C LYS A 90 -11.48 -18.12 -26.82
N LYS A 91 -10.36 -18.07 -26.09
CA LYS A 91 -9.69 -16.80 -25.76
C LYS A 91 -9.25 -16.07 -27.03
N GLU A 92 -8.71 -16.76 -28.02
CA GLU A 92 -8.35 -16.17 -29.31
C GLU A 92 -9.59 -15.65 -30.08
N GLN A 93 -10.68 -16.41 -30.11
CA GLN A 93 -11.94 -15.95 -30.71
C GLN A 93 -12.48 -14.69 -30.01
N VAL A 94 -12.46 -14.66 -28.67
CA VAL A 94 -12.87 -13.48 -27.90
C VAL A 94 -11.93 -12.31 -28.15
N ARG A 95 -10.61 -12.52 -28.22
CA ARG A 95 -9.63 -11.47 -28.54
C ARG A 95 -9.92 -10.81 -29.89
N ALA A 96 -10.26 -11.61 -30.92
CA ALA A 96 -10.66 -11.08 -32.21
C ALA A 96 -11.99 -10.29 -32.16
N TYR A 97 -12.87 -10.60 -31.22
CA TYR A 97 -14.16 -9.93 -31.04
C TYR A 97 -14.10 -8.68 -30.13
N ILE A 98 -13.09 -8.56 -29.27
CA ILE A 98 -12.89 -7.41 -28.37
C ILE A 98 -12.96 -6.05 -29.09
N PRO A 99 -12.33 -5.84 -30.27
CA PRO A 99 -12.44 -4.57 -31.00
C PRO A 99 -13.88 -4.16 -31.32
N LEU A 100 -14.73 -5.11 -31.72
CA LEU A 100 -16.15 -4.86 -31.99
C LEU A 100 -16.91 -4.47 -30.71
N LEU A 101 -16.60 -5.13 -29.59
CA LEU A 101 -17.17 -4.78 -28.28
C LEU A 101 -16.73 -3.37 -27.84
N LYS A 102 -15.46 -3.01 -28.08
CA LYS A 102 -14.94 -1.66 -27.80
C LYS A 102 -15.63 -0.60 -28.64
N ALA A 103 -15.82 -0.84 -29.93
CA ALA A 103 -16.53 0.10 -30.81
C ALA A 103 -17.98 0.33 -30.37
N LYS A 104 -18.68 -0.71 -29.90
CA LYS A 104 -20.02 -0.58 -29.31
C LYS A 104 -20.02 0.23 -28.00
N LEU A 105 -18.95 0.10 -27.20
CA LEU A 105 -18.79 0.86 -25.96
C LEU A 105 -18.47 2.33 -26.22
N GLU A 106 -17.67 2.64 -27.25
CA GLU A 106 -17.33 4.02 -27.64
C GLU A 106 -18.53 4.79 -28.21
N GLY A 107 -19.51 4.10 -28.81
CA GLY A 107 -20.77 4.67 -29.27
C GLY A 107 -21.81 4.90 -28.15
N ALA A 108 -21.62 4.30 -26.97
CA ALA A 108 -22.34 4.70 -25.77
C ALA A 108 -21.65 5.95 -25.21
N GLU A 109 -22.39 7.00 -24.86
CA GLU A 109 -21.84 8.22 -24.26
C GLU A 109 -20.76 7.88 -23.22
N LYS A 110 -19.56 8.46 -23.38
CA LYS A 110 -18.51 8.32 -22.38
C LYS A 110 -19.08 8.80 -21.05
N ARG A 111 -19.32 7.86 -20.13
CA ARG A 111 -19.83 8.18 -18.81
C ARG A 111 -18.82 9.10 -18.13
N GLU A 112 -19.23 10.36 -17.91
CA GLU A 112 -18.37 11.34 -17.25
C GLU A 112 -18.07 10.94 -15.80
N ALA A 113 -18.92 10.10 -15.20
CA ALA A 113 -18.75 9.53 -13.89
C ALA A 113 -19.10 8.04 -13.85
N GLU A 114 -18.27 7.25 -13.16
CA GLU A 114 -18.48 5.81 -12.93
C GLU A 114 -18.38 5.51 -11.44
N VAL A 115 -19.21 4.58 -10.95
CA VAL A 115 -19.17 4.09 -9.56
C VAL A 115 -18.74 2.63 -9.55
N PHE A 116 -17.81 2.30 -8.65
CA PHE A 116 -17.24 0.98 -8.46
C PHE A 116 -17.47 0.56 -7.01
N GLU A 117 -17.81 -0.71 -6.82
CA GLU A 117 -18.04 -1.26 -5.48
C GLU A 117 -17.26 -2.53 -5.23
N GLY A 118 -16.79 -2.67 -3.99
CA GLY A 118 -16.09 -3.84 -3.50
C GLY A 118 -14.71 -4.03 -4.13
N ARG A 119 -14.02 -5.06 -3.62
CA ARG A 119 -12.62 -5.36 -3.95
C ARG A 119 -12.32 -5.35 -5.45
N LYS A 120 -13.08 -6.12 -6.24
CA LYS A 120 -12.83 -6.24 -7.70
C LYS A 120 -13.00 -4.91 -8.43
N GLY A 121 -13.94 -4.06 -7.99
CA GLY A 121 -14.12 -2.72 -8.52
C GLY A 121 -12.87 -1.86 -8.31
N ILE A 122 -12.32 -1.91 -7.10
CA ILE A 122 -11.09 -1.18 -6.76
C ILE A 122 -9.87 -1.71 -7.52
N GLU A 123 -9.67 -3.03 -7.56
CA GLU A 123 -8.57 -3.64 -8.33
C GLU A 123 -8.62 -3.23 -9.81
N ASN A 124 -9.82 -3.20 -10.41
CA ASN A 124 -10.00 -2.78 -11.80
C ASN A 124 -9.59 -1.32 -12.06
N ILE A 125 -9.82 -0.41 -11.12
CA ILE A 125 -9.35 0.98 -11.23
C ILE A 125 -7.83 1.00 -11.35
N PHE A 126 -7.14 0.29 -10.46
CA PHE A 126 -5.68 0.22 -10.47
C PHE A 126 -5.14 -0.42 -11.77
N TYR A 127 -5.75 -1.49 -12.26
CA TYR A 127 -5.39 -2.07 -13.56
C TYR A 127 -5.64 -1.11 -14.72
N THR A 128 -6.70 -0.30 -14.65
CA THR A 128 -7.01 0.74 -15.65
C THR A 128 -5.92 1.80 -15.68
N ILE A 129 -5.42 2.26 -14.53
CA ILE A 129 -4.27 3.19 -14.45
C ILE A 129 -3.06 2.62 -15.19
N ILE A 130 -2.69 1.36 -14.92
CA ILE A 130 -1.54 0.71 -15.57
C ILE A 130 -1.77 0.49 -17.07
N SER A 131 -3.02 0.30 -17.50
CA SER A 131 -3.39 0.15 -18.91
C SER A 131 -3.36 1.49 -19.66
N ASP A 132 -3.79 2.56 -19.01
CA ASP A 132 -3.88 3.89 -19.60
C ASP A 132 -2.51 4.55 -19.73
N LEU A 133 -1.62 4.32 -18.77
CA LEU A 133 -0.33 4.99 -18.67
C LEU A 133 0.78 4.24 -19.43
N LYS A 134 1.74 5.00 -19.94
CA LYS A 134 2.92 4.52 -20.67
C LYS A 134 4.19 4.69 -19.83
N LYS A 135 5.29 4.11 -20.31
CA LYS A 135 6.62 4.31 -19.70
C LYS A 135 6.94 5.81 -19.61
N GLY A 136 7.30 6.28 -18.42
CA GLY A 136 7.62 7.68 -18.15
C GLY A 136 6.43 8.50 -17.63
N ASP A 137 5.19 8.04 -17.80
CA ASP A 137 4.02 8.70 -17.25
C ASP A 137 4.03 8.64 -15.71
N GLU A 138 3.37 9.60 -15.07
CA GLU A 138 3.25 9.74 -13.62
C GLU A 138 1.78 9.86 -13.22
N TYR A 139 1.40 9.30 -12.07
CA TYR A 139 0.12 9.57 -11.42
C TYR A 139 0.30 9.90 -9.94
N TYR A 140 -0.75 10.48 -9.36
CA TYR A 140 -0.70 11.11 -8.05
C TYR A 140 -1.75 10.51 -7.13
N VAL A 141 -1.39 10.32 -5.86
CA VAL A 141 -2.28 9.78 -4.83
C VAL A 141 -2.28 10.68 -3.61
N MET A 142 -3.45 11.14 -3.17
CA MET A 142 -3.65 11.94 -1.96
C MET A 142 -4.49 11.18 -0.95
N GLY A 143 -4.14 11.23 0.34
CA GLY A 143 -4.82 10.45 1.37
C GLY A 143 -4.56 8.94 1.23
N ALA A 144 -3.39 8.56 0.71
CA ALA A 144 -3.02 7.16 0.52
C ALA A 144 -3.11 6.42 1.86
N SER A 145 -3.85 5.33 1.88
CA SER A 145 -4.01 4.44 3.03
C SER A 145 -4.43 3.05 2.57
N TYR A 146 -4.31 2.06 3.46
CA TYR A 146 -4.69 0.68 3.17
C TYR A 146 -6.05 0.32 3.80
N GLY A 147 -6.83 1.31 4.25
CA GLY A 147 -8.02 1.08 5.07
C GLY A 147 -7.72 0.39 6.40
N GLU A 148 -8.71 0.32 7.29
CA GLU A 148 -8.59 -0.50 8.50
C GLU A 148 -8.88 -1.97 8.18
N ARG A 149 -8.04 -2.89 8.68
CA ARG A 149 -8.25 -4.35 8.61
C ARG A 149 -8.33 -4.95 7.20
N GLN A 150 -7.66 -4.35 6.22
CA GLN A 150 -7.62 -4.86 4.84
C GLN A 150 -6.25 -5.43 4.48
N GLU A 151 -5.76 -6.42 5.24
CA GLU A 151 -4.44 -7.05 5.01
C GLU A 151 -4.28 -7.60 3.58
N TYR A 152 -5.39 -8.03 2.96
CA TYR A 152 -5.38 -8.48 1.56
C TYR A 152 -4.93 -7.39 0.56
N LEU A 153 -5.05 -6.11 0.92
CA LEU A 153 -4.57 -5.01 0.09
C LEU A 153 -3.04 -4.93 0.09
N TYR A 154 -2.35 -5.44 1.11
CA TYR A 154 -0.89 -5.45 1.12
C TYR A 154 -0.33 -6.31 0.00
N ASP A 155 -0.83 -7.54 -0.13
CA ASP A 155 -0.43 -8.46 -1.21
C ASP A 155 -0.79 -7.87 -2.58
N PHE A 156 -1.98 -7.27 -2.70
CA PHE A 156 -2.40 -6.62 -3.93
C PHE A 156 -1.46 -5.46 -4.32
N PHE A 157 -1.20 -4.53 -3.41
CA PHE A 157 -0.35 -3.38 -3.67
C PHE A 157 1.11 -3.76 -3.88
N GLU A 158 1.59 -4.82 -3.24
CA GLU A 158 2.90 -5.37 -3.51
C GLU A 158 3.03 -5.79 -4.98
N GLN A 159 2.10 -6.60 -5.48
CA GLN A 159 2.13 -7.04 -6.88
C GLN A 159 1.88 -5.89 -7.85
N TYR A 160 0.92 -5.02 -7.52
CA TYR A 160 0.59 -3.86 -8.33
C TYR A 160 1.80 -2.93 -8.52
N HIS A 161 2.50 -2.57 -7.45
CA HIS A 161 3.64 -1.66 -7.56
C HIS A 161 4.85 -2.29 -8.26
N LYS A 162 5.05 -3.62 -8.14
CA LYS A 162 6.03 -4.37 -8.94
C LYS A 162 5.73 -4.25 -10.44
N GLU A 163 4.50 -4.54 -10.85
CA GLU A 163 4.09 -4.48 -12.26
C GLU A 163 4.11 -3.06 -12.82
N ARG A 164 3.61 -2.08 -12.05
CA ARG A 164 3.66 -0.66 -12.39
C ARG A 164 5.10 -0.19 -12.64
N ALA A 165 6.02 -0.51 -11.72
CA ALA A 165 7.42 -0.12 -11.83
C ALA A 165 8.13 -0.80 -13.01
N LYS A 166 7.82 -2.08 -13.28
CA LYS A 166 8.31 -2.81 -14.45
C LYS A 166 7.93 -2.14 -15.77
N ARG A 167 6.76 -1.50 -15.83
CA ARG A 167 6.33 -0.68 -16.98
C ARG A 167 6.92 0.73 -17.01
N GLY A 168 7.70 1.12 -16.00
CA GLY A 168 8.32 2.43 -15.88
C GLY A 168 7.34 3.57 -15.64
N ILE A 169 6.19 3.29 -15.02
CA ILE A 169 5.19 4.30 -14.62
C ILE A 169 5.57 4.81 -13.22
N LYS A 170 5.65 6.13 -13.05
CA LYS A 170 5.99 6.79 -11.77
C LYS A 170 4.75 7.06 -10.92
N VAL A 171 4.95 7.21 -9.62
CA VAL A 171 3.88 7.55 -8.67
C VAL A 171 4.41 8.42 -7.56
N LYS A 172 3.61 9.42 -7.19
CA LYS A 172 3.80 10.23 -5.99
C LYS A 172 2.62 10.03 -5.04
N LEU A 173 2.92 9.63 -3.80
CA LEU A 173 1.90 9.32 -2.79
C LEU A 173 2.03 10.26 -1.59
N LEU A 174 0.94 10.94 -1.27
CA LEU A 174 0.73 11.60 0.01
C LEU A 174 -0.06 10.67 0.92
N PHE A 175 0.63 10.03 1.86
CA PHE A 175 0.02 9.18 2.87
C PHE A 175 -0.60 9.99 4.00
N ASN A 176 -1.64 9.46 4.64
CA ASN A 176 -2.06 10.00 5.94
C ASN A 176 -0.90 9.92 6.93
N HIS A 177 -0.77 10.93 7.80
CA HIS A 177 0.34 10.99 8.75
C HIS A 177 0.31 9.85 9.79
N ASP A 178 -0.85 9.25 10.05
CA ASP A 178 -1.03 8.16 11.01
C ASP A 178 -0.99 6.76 10.37
N VAL A 179 -0.53 6.64 9.13
CA VAL A 179 -0.30 5.34 8.51
C VAL A 179 0.74 4.55 9.32
N LYS A 180 0.35 3.35 9.80
CA LYS A 180 1.22 2.50 10.62
C LYS A 180 2.21 1.70 9.79
N THR A 181 1.74 1.19 8.65
CA THR A 181 2.51 0.27 7.81
C THR A 181 2.41 0.72 6.36
N ILE A 182 3.55 0.86 5.70
CA ILE A 182 3.64 1.05 4.26
C ILE A 182 4.35 -0.17 3.71
N VAL A 183 3.73 -0.84 2.73
CA VAL A 183 4.32 -2.00 2.07
C VAL A 183 5.71 -1.61 1.50
N PRO A 184 6.78 -2.38 1.76
CA PRO A 184 8.13 -2.01 1.34
C PRO A 184 8.25 -1.72 -0.15
N THR A 185 7.56 -2.48 -0.98
CA THR A 185 7.51 -2.27 -2.43
C THR A 185 6.93 -0.90 -2.81
N THR A 186 5.87 -0.47 -2.14
CA THR A 186 5.30 0.88 -2.31
C THR A 186 6.31 1.94 -1.92
N LYS A 187 7.00 1.75 -0.78
CA LYS A 187 8.03 2.67 -0.27
C LYS A 187 9.24 2.79 -1.19
N ASN A 188 9.69 1.69 -1.76
CA ASN A 188 10.93 1.65 -2.55
C ASN A 188 10.71 2.06 -4.00
N LEU A 189 9.50 1.91 -4.53
CA LEU A 189 9.21 2.15 -5.96
C LEU A 189 8.39 3.44 -6.18
N GLY A 190 7.82 4.03 -5.14
CA GLY A 190 7.09 5.29 -5.20
C GLY A 190 7.82 6.42 -4.48
N GLU A 191 7.53 7.66 -4.88
CA GLU A 191 7.92 8.83 -4.09
C GLU A 191 6.86 9.06 -3.03
N ILE A 192 7.27 9.15 -1.75
CA ILE A 192 6.34 9.25 -0.63
C ILE A 192 6.55 10.56 0.14
N ARG A 193 5.44 11.24 0.42
CA ARG A 193 5.34 12.32 1.40
C ARG A 193 4.09 12.06 2.27
N TYR A 194 3.87 12.91 3.26
CA TYR A 194 2.75 12.78 4.20
C TYR A 194 1.85 14.01 4.16
N MET A 195 0.55 13.79 4.30
CA MET A 195 -0.46 14.82 4.51
C MET A 195 -0.23 15.55 5.86
N PRO A 196 -0.73 16.78 6.01
CA PRO A 196 -0.75 17.47 7.30
C PRO A 196 -1.42 16.64 8.41
N GLN A 197 -0.94 16.76 9.66
CA GLN A 197 -1.40 15.95 10.79
C GLN A 197 -2.88 16.13 11.14
N ASP A 198 -3.43 17.30 10.84
CA ASP A 198 -4.83 17.67 11.01
C ASP A 198 -5.74 17.12 9.90
N VAL A 199 -5.18 16.67 8.79
CA VAL A 199 -5.92 16.04 7.69
C VAL A 199 -5.91 14.52 7.88
N LYS A 200 -7.00 14.01 8.46
CA LYS A 200 -7.28 12.58 8.59
C LYS A 200 -8.50 12.21 7.77
N THR A 201 -8.33 11.31 6.82
CA THR A 201 -9.42 10.93 5.90
C THR A 201 -9.40 9.44 5.61
N PRO A 202 -10.57 8.76 5.61
CA PRO A 202 -10.69 7.38 5.11
C PRO A 202 -10.69 7.32 3.58
N THR A 203 -10.58 8.47 2.92
CA THR A 203 -10.72 8.62 1.48
C THR A 203 -9.37 8.87 0.82
N GLN A 204 -9.09 8.10 -0.22
CA GLN A 204 -7.96 8.26 -1.11
C GLN A 204 -8.41 8.87 -2.43
N ILE A 205 -7.67 9.85 -2.94
CA ILE A 205 -7.89 10.46 -4.25
C ILE A 205 -6.72 10.10 -5.15
N ILE A 206 -7.02 9.61 -6.36
CA ILE A 206 -6.05 9.20 -7.37
C ILE A 206 -6.27 10.03 -8.62
N ILE A 207 -5.20 10.59 -9.17
CA ILE A 207 -5.25 11.51 -10.31
C ILE A 207 -4.30 10.98 -11.39
N TRP A 208 -4.83 10.70 -12.59
CA TRP A 208 -4.03 10.36 -13.77
C TRP A 208 -4.71 10.86 -15.04
N LYS A 209 -3.94 11.51 -15.93
CA LYS A 209 -4.48 12.13 -17.15
C LYS A 209 -5.70 13.02 -16.83
N ASP A 210 -6.84 12.76 -17.46
CA ASP A 210 -8.10 13.48 -17.25
C ASP A 210 -9.01 12.83 -16.19
N ASN A 211 -8.50 11.85 -15.45
CA ASN A 211 -9.30 11.07 -14.49
C ASN A 211 -8.96 11.45 -13.05
N VAL A 212 -10.01 11.55 -12.24
CA VAL A 212 -9.91 11.61 -10.77
C VAL A 212 -10.77 10.49 -10.21
N THR A 213 -10.14 9.58 -9.47
CA THR A 213 -10.86 8.57 -8.69
C THR A 213 -10.77 8.91 -7.22
N THR A 214 -11.92 8.89 -6.55
CA THR A 214 -12.00 8.93 -5.10
C THR A 214 -12.41 7.56 -4.61
N ILE A 215 -11.64 6.97 -3.69
CA ILE A 215 -11.90 5.68 -3.04
C ILE A 215 -12.14 5.95 -1.56
N THR A 216 -13.27 5.52 -1.03
CA THR A 216 -13.52 5.53 0.42
C THR A 216 -13.35 4.12 0.97
N TRP A 217 -12.40 3.97 1.89
CA TRP A 217 -12.11 2.69 2.53
C TRP A 217 -13.08 2.42 3.69
N GLN A 218 -13.88 1.37 3.52
CA GLN A 218 -14.84 0.84 4.50
C GLN A 218 -15.00 -0.67 4.25
N ASP A 219 -15.84 -1.38 5.01
CA ASP A 219 -16.04 -2.84 4.89
C ASP A 219 -16.25 -3.30 3.43
N LYS A 220 -17.07 -2.55 2.69
CA LYS A 220 -17.19 -2.66 1.24
C LYS A 220 -16.74 -1.34 0.61
N PRO A 221 -15.51 -1.25 0.09
CA PRO A 221 -14.99 0.01 -0.45
C PRO A 221 -15.85 0.48 -1.63
N ILE A 222 -16.06 1.78 -1.70
CA ILE A 222 -16.77 2.45 -2.78
C ILE A 222 -15.81 3.41 -3.43
N ALA A 223 -15.80 3.43 -4.75
CA ALA A 223 -15.04 4.40 -5.51
C ALA A 223 -15.89 5.05 -6.58
N PHE A 224 -15.57 6.29 -6.90
CA PHE A 224 -16.14 6.99 -8.05
C PHE A 224 -15.02 7.62 -8.87
N THR A 225 -15.11 7.46 -10.18
CA THR A 225 -14.16 8.03 -11.14
C THR A 225 -14.86 9.09 -11.94
N ILE A 226 -14.30 10.29 -11.99
CA ILE A 226 -14.75 11.39 -12.83
C ILE A 226 -13.71 11.58 -13.94
N ARG A 227 -14.15 11.57 -15.20
CA ARG A 227 -13.30 11.82 -16.37
C ARG A 227 -13.53 13.23 -16.88
N ASN A 228 -12.76 14.18 -16.37
CA ASN A 228 -12.81 15.57 -16.79
C ASN A 228 -11.46 16.26 -16.56
N ARG A 229 -10.86 16.79 -17.64
CA ARG A 229 -9.55 17.44 -17.60
C ARG A 229 -9.47 18.58 -16.58
N LYS A 230 -10.47 19.47 -16.52
CA LYS A 230 -10.46 20.61 -15.59
C LYS A 230 -10.55 20.16 -14.12
N VAL A 231 -11.30 19.09 -13.87
CA VAL A 231 -11.38 18.48 -12.54
C VAL A 231 -10.02 17.87 -12.17
N ALA A 232 -9.40 17.10 -13.08
CA ALA A 232 -8.08 16.52 -12.86
C ALA A 232 -7.00 17.59 -12.62
N GLU A 233 -6.98 18.67 -13.40
CA GLU A 233 -6.09 19.82 -13.20
C GLU A 233 -6.29 20.48 -11.82
N SER A 234 -7.55 20.64 -11.37
CA SER A 234 -7.86 21.22 -10.06
C SER A 234 -7.38 20.34 -8.91
N TYR A 235 -7.66 19.03 -8.96
CA TYR A 235 -7.18 18.09 -7.95
C TYR A 235 -5.64 17.94 -7.98
N LYS A 236 -5.03 18.07 -9.17
CA LYS A 236 -3.58 18.09 -9.29
C LYS A 236 -2.99 19.34 -8.62
N ALA A 237 -3.62 20.50 -8.75
CA ALA A 237 -3.20 21.71 -8.04
C ALA A 237 -3.31 21.54 -6.51
N TYR A 238 -4.37 20.91 -6.00
CA TYR A 238 -4.47 20.57 -4.57
C TYR A 238 -3.36 19.62 -4.14
N PHE A 239 -3.12 18.56 -4.91
CA PHE A 239 -2.01 17.64 -4.67
C PHE A 239 -0.66 18.39 -4.61
N ASP A 240 -0.39 19.27 -5.59
CA ASP A 240 0.85 20.03 -5.65
C ASP A 240 1.05 20.97 -4.47
N SER A 241 -0.04 21.54 -3.93
CA SER A 241 0.02 22.41 -2.75
C SER A 241 0.50 21.67 -1.50
N TYR A 242 0.04 20.43 -1.31
CA TYR A 242 0.53 19.56 -0.24
C TYR A 242 1.90 18.97 -0.56
N TRP A 243 2.14 18.64 -1.83
CA TRP A 243 3.38 18.00 -2.26
C TRP A 243 4.56 18.94 -2.07
N HIS A 244 4.47 20.19 -2.52
CA HIS A 244 5.56 21.16 -2.47
C HIS A 244 5.59 21.98 -1.17
N GLN A 245 4.86 21.54 -0.14
CA GLN A 245 4.83 22.24 1.13
C GLN A 245 6.20 22.19 1.83
N GLU A 246 6.89 23.33 1.87
CA GLU A 246 8.18 23.48 2.55
C GLU A 246 8.06 23.68 4.06
N THR A 247 6.87 24.06 4.55
CA THR A 247 6.64 24.33 5.98
C THR A 247 5.49 23.50 6.52
N LYS A 248 5.73 22.75 7.60
CA LYS A 248 4.75 21.87 8.24
C LYS A 248 4.61 22.19 9.72
N VAL A 249 3.40 22.05 10.25
CA VAL A 249 3.15 22.14 11.68
C VAL A 249 2.89 20.73 12.21
N VAL A 250 3.66 20.34 13.22
CA VAL A 250 3.51 19.04 13.89
C VAL A 250 3.24 19.24 15.38
N LYS A 251 2.47 18.33 15.98
CA LYS A 251 1.99 18.43 17.37
C LYS A 251 2.15 17.12 18.12
N GLY A 252 2.47 17.22 19.41
CA GLY A 252 2.56 16.09 20.33
C GLY A 252 3.93 15.42 20.37
N LEU A 253 4.17 14.64 21.42
CA LEU A 253 5.47 14.04 21.72
C LEU A 253 5.94 13.07 20.64
N ASP A 254 5.05 12.27 20.06
CA ASP A 254 5.43 11.28 19.05
C ASP A 254 5.90 11.96 17.75
N ALA A 255 5.32 13.13 17.43
CA ALA A 255 5.78 13.93 16.31
C ALA A 255 7.17 14.54 16.55
N ILE A 256 7.43 15.03 17.78
CA ILE A 256 8.76 15.51 18.15
C ILE A 256 9.77 14.36 18.14
N GLN A 257 9.39 13.17 18.58
CA GLN A 257 10.24 11.97 18.52
C GLN A 257 10.68 11.66 17.08
N ASN A 258 9.78 11.76 16.10
CA ASN A 258 10.15 11.58 14.70
C ASN A 258 11.18 12.63 14.23
N LEU A 259 11.12 13.87 14.73
CA LEU A 259 12.14 14.88 14.45
C LEU A 259 13.50 14.52 15.06
N PHE A 260 13.54 13.86 16.22
CA PHE A 260 14.79 13.29 16.77
C PHE A 260 15.36 12.19 15.88
N GLU A 261 14.52 11.34 15.29
CA GLU A 261 14.97 10.32 14.34
C GLU A 261 15.51 10.95 13.05
N GLU A 262 14.79 11.91 12.46
CA GLU A 262 15.27 12.65 11.28
C GLU A 262 16.59 13.37 11.55
N MET A 263 16.71 14.01 12.71
CA MET A 263 17.92 14.69 13.15
C MET A 263 19.09 13.71 13.32
N LEU A 264 18.85 12.54 13.93
CA LEU A 264 19.87 11.51 14.09
C LEU A 264 20.41 11.02 12.74
N GLU A 265 19.54 10.86 11.74
CA GLU A 265 19.97 10.51 10.38
C GLU A 265 20.76 11.64 9.70
N ALA A 266 20.49 12.91 10.04
CA ALA A 266 21.27 14.04 9.54
C ALA A 266 22.68 14.15 10.16
N GLY A 267 22.97 13.45 11.27
CA GLY A 267 24.31 13.31 11.85
C GLY A 267 24.83 14.51 12.65
N HIS A 268 24.19 15.68 12.53
CA HIS A 268 24.56 16.88 13.27
C HIS A 268 23.35 17.76 13.54
N ALA A 269 23.33 18.45 14.69
CA ALA A 269 22.35 19.50 14.96
C ALA A 269 22.88 20.63 15.84
N ASP A 270 22.42 21.83 15.51
CA ASP A 270 22.63 23.04 16.28
C ASP A 270 21.33 23.49 16.95
N PHE A 271 21.40 23.83 18.24
CA PHE A 271 20.25 24.19 19.04
C PHE A 271 20.39 25.57 19.70
N ILE A 272 19.29 26.32 19.70
CA ILE A 272 19.18 27.56 20.48
C ILE A 272 17.99 27.43 21.42
N GLY A 273 18.23 27.50 22.72
CA GLY A 273 17.21 27.44 23.78
C GLY A 273 16.81 26.04 24.20
N ALA A 274 17.52 24.97 23.81
CA ALA A 274 17.11 23.60 24.12
C ALA A 274 17.31 23.25 25.60
N ARG A 275 16.24 23.35 26.40
CA ARG A 275 16.28 23.10 27.85
C ARG A 275 16.11 21.62 28.26
N GLY A 276 15.78 20.73 27.31
CA GLY A 276 15.72 19.28 27.55
C GLY A 276 14.32 18.71 27.85
N TYR A 277 13.25 19.50 27.73
CA TYR A 277 11.87 19.10 28.06
C TYR A 277 11.42 17.77 27.45
N PHE A 278 11.78 17.50 26.18
CA PHE A 278 11.43 16.22 25.55
C PHE A 278 12.06 15.03 26.28
N MET A 279 13.33 15.17 26.67
CA MET A 279 14.09 14.09 27.32
C MET A 279 13.49 13.74 28.68
N ASP A 280 13.02 14.75 29.41
CA ASP A 280 12.35 14.57 30.70
C ASP A 280 11.02 13.82 30.56
N LEU A 281 10.28 14.08 29.47
CA LEU A 281 8.99 13.45 29.16
C LEU A 281 9.14 12.05 28.52
N ARG A 282 10.32 11.72 27.99
CA ARG A 282 10.62 10.46 27.27
C ARG A 282 11.99 9.87 27.69
N PRO A 283 12.24 9.59 28.98
CA PRO A 283 13.56 9.18 29.45
C PRO A 283 14.04 7.87 28.83
N LYS A 284 13.17 6.84 28.75
CA LYS A 284 13.50 5.53 28.16
C LYS A 284 13.90 5.63 26.68
N TYR A 285 13.17 6.43 25.91
CA TYR A 285 13.50 6.67 24.51
C TYR A 285 14.82 7.45 24.40
N THR A 286 15.04 8.42 25.29
CA THR A 286 16.28 9.21 25.30
C THR A 286 17.50 8.34 25.57
N ASP A 287 17.39 7.34 26.46
CA ASP A 287 18.47 6.37 26.72
C ASP A 287 18.86 5.60 25.45
N ASP A 288 17.87 5.06 24.73
CA ASP A 288 18.09 4.35 23.48
C ASP A 288 18.66 5.25 22.38
N TRP A 289 18.07 6.45 22.23
CA TRP A 289 18.48 7.41 21.21
C TRP A 289 19.91 7.90 21.46
N GLU A 290 20.30 8.17 22.72
CA GLU A 290 21.66 8.58 23.08
C GLU A 290 22.69 7.50 22.72
N LYS A 291 22.39 6.23 22.96
CA LYS A 291 23.25 5.12 22.55
C LYS A 291 23.43 5.08 21.03
N ARG A 292 22.33 5.19 20.27
CA ARG A 292 22.36 5.22 18.80
C ARG A 292 23.11 6.44 18.25
N ALA A 293 22.97 7.59 18.91
CA ALA A 293 23.68 8.82 18.56
C ALA A 293 25.20 8.66 18.73
N ILE A 294 25.66 8.05 19.82
CA ILE A 294 27.08 7.74 20.04
C ILE A 294 27.59 6.79 18.96
N GLU A 295 26.87 5.69 18.70
CA GLU A 295 27.26 4.69 17.68
C GLU A 295 27.36 5.29 16.27
N LYS A 296 26.48 6.26 15.94
CA LYS A 296 26.48 6.96 14.66
C LYS A 296 27.49 8.12 14.57
N GLY A 297 28.18 8.45 15.65
CA GLY A 297 29.07 9.62 15.69
C GLY A 297 28.32 10.95 15.52
N PHE A 298 27.07 11.01 16.00
CA PHE A 298 26.27 12.22 15.98
C PHE A 298 26.99 13.35 16.75
N THR A 299 26.81 14.60 16.33
CA THR A 299 27.37 15.76 17.02
C THR A 299 26.32 16.84 17.27
N MET A 300 26.44 17.54 18.39
CA MET A 300 25.48 18.57 18.79
C MET A 300 26.17 19.81 19.31
N ARG A 301 25.73 21.00 18.89
CA ARG A 301 26.05 22.26 19.59
C ARG A 301 24.78 22.85 20.15
N ASN A 302 24.86 23.40 21.36
CA ASN A 302 23.69 23.95 22.04
C ASN A 302 24.01 25.29 22.70
N ILE A 303 23.17 26.29 22.48
CA ILE A 303 23.23 27.59 23.15
C ILE A 303 22.01 27.69 24.06
N VAL A 304 22.22 27.74 25.37
CA VAL A 304 21.16 27.72 26.40
C VAL A 304 21.39 28.75 27.49
N ASP A 305 20.41 28.89 28.37
CA ASP A 305 20.57 29.68 29.59
C ASP A 305 21.38 28.94 30.66
N PRO A 306 22.10 29.67 31.54
CA PRO A 306 22.92 29.06 32.59
C PRO A 306 22.19 28.13 33.57
N GLU A 307 20.88 28.26 33.75
CA GLU A 307 20.14 27.41 34.71
C GLU A 307 20.07 25.94 34.27
N VAL A 308 20.28 25.65 32.98
CA VAL A 308 20.24 24.30 32.43
C VAL A 308 21.58 23.57 32.61
N LYS A 309 22.59 24.23 33.22
CA LYS A 309 23.91 23.63 33.45
C LYS A 309 23.80 22.38 34.31
N GLY A 310 24.37 21.26 33.82
CA GLY A 310 24.28 19.97 34.47
C GLY A 310 23.02 19.17 34.12
N HIS A 311 22.08 19.73 33.35
CA HIS A 311 20.99 18.94 32.78
C HIS A 311 21.55 17.90 31.80
N ARG A 312 20.84 16.76 31.65
CA ARG A 312 21.26 15.67 30.74
C ARG A 312 21.55 16.16 29.34
N ASN A 313 20.69 17.01 28.78
CA ASN A 313 20.85 17.55 27.43
C ASN A 313 22.22 18.24 27.21
N THR A 314 22.79 18.83 28.28
CA THR A 314 24.04 19.60 28.20
C THR A 314 25.29 18.78 28.51
N ARG A 315 25.11 17.53 28.97
CA ARG A 315 26.18 16.62 29.41
C ARG A 315 26.38 15.41 28.51
N MET A 316 25.58 15.29 27.45
CA MET A 316 25.75 14.21 26.48
C MET A 316 27.16 14.26 25.88
N PRO A 317 27.83 13.10 25.68
CA PRO A 317 29.24 13.06 25.29
C PRO A 317 29.53 13.68 23.92
N PHE A 318 28.52 13.80 23.07
CA PHE A 318 28.59 14.43 21.76
C PHE A 318 28.12 15.90 21.73
N SER A 319 27.81 16.47 22.90
CA SER A 319 27.28 17.84 23.02
C SER A 319 28.36 18.84 23.39
N GLN A 320 28.45 19.94 22.64
CA GLN A 320 29.15 21.15 23.04
C GLN A 320 28.12 22.21 23.43
N THR A 321 28.22 22.77 24.64
CA THR A 321 27.18 23.67 25.17
C THR A 321 27.76 25.02 25.57
N LYS A 322 27.15 26.11 25.10
CA LYS A 322 27.37 27.48 25.58
C LYS A 322 26.16 27.96 26.40
N TYR A 323 26.44 28.64 27.51
CA TYR A 323 25.44 29.10 28.47
C TYR A 323 25.26 30.63 28.39
N THR A 324 25.00 31.14 27.18
CA THR A 324 25.17 32.57 26.89
C THR A 324 23.85 33.33 26.72
N ILE A 325 22.72 32.66 26.50
CA ILE A 325 21.44 33.35 26.24
C ILE A 325 20.62 33.55 27.53
N PRO A 326 19.81 34.63 27.62
CA PRO A 326 18.92 34.85 28.76
C PRO A 326 17.87 33.75 28.88
N LYS A 327 17.48 33.44 30.12
CA LYS A 327 16.42 32.47 30.43
C LYS A 327 15.10 32.83 29.76
N GLU A 328 14.79 34.11 29.68
CA GLU A 328 13.58 34.64 29.07
C GLU A 328 13.50 34.21 27.60
N PHE A 329 14.63 34.24 26.88
CA PHE A 329 14.70 33.77 25.49
C PHE A 329 14.50 32.26 25.40
N SER A 330 15.25 31.48 26.19
CA SER A 330 15.20 30.00 26.17
C SER A 330 13.81 29.41 26.47
N ARG A 331 12.91 30.19 27.09
CA ARG A 331 11.53 29.76 27.40
C ARG A 331 10.54 30.01 26.25
N LEU A 332 10.84 30.88 25.30
CA LEU A 332 9.91 31.26 24.23
C LEU A 332 9.81 30.19 23.15
N SER A 333 10.95 29.70 22.69
CA SER A 333 11.04 28.72 21.61
C SER A 333 12.40 28.05 21.58
N VAL A 334 12.45 26.83 21.05
CA VAL A 334 13.69 26.13 20.75
C VAL A 334 13.87 26.07 19.24
N PHE A 335 15.02 26.53 18.77
CA PHE A 335 15.44 26.43 17.36
C PHE A 335 16.35 25.22 17.19
N TRP A 336 16.10 24.43 16.15
CA TRP A 336 16.86 23.23 15.81
C TRP A 336 17.28 23.40 14.36
N ILE A 337 18.56 23.29 14.07
CA ILE A 337 19.11 23.47 12.74
C ILE A 337 19.91 22.21 12.42
N TYR A 338 19.44 21.43 11.46
CA TYR A 338 20.07 20.17 11.06
C TYR A 338 19.74 19.84 9.61
N GLY A 339 20.61 19.08 8.94
CA GLY A 339 20.41 18.69 7.53
C GLY A 339 20.12 19.90 6.63
N ASN A 340 18.93 19.95 6.04
CA ASN A 340 18.40 21.08 5.25
C ASN A 340 17.19 21.77 5.92
N LYS A 341 17.00 21.56 7.23
CA LYS A 341 15.80 21.94 7.98
C LYS A 341 16.09 22.96 9.08
N VAL A 342 15.05 23.70 9.42
CA VAL A 342 14.94 24.48 10.66
C VAL A 342 13.66 24.07 11.36
N VAL A 343 13.74 23.75 12.64
CA VAL A 343 12.57 23.48 13.49
C VAL A 343 12.46 24.54 14.55
N ILE A 344 11.28 25.15 14.66
CA ILE A 344 10.93 26.07 15.74
C ILE A 344 9.89 25.36 16.60
N SER A 345 10.28 24.95 17.80
CA SER A 345 9.39 24.24 18.73
C SER A 345 9.00 25.10 19.93
N ASN A 346 7.76 24.95 20.38
CA ASN A 346 7.24 25.59 21.58
C ASN A 346 6.62 24.52 22.50
N TRP A 347 6.90 24.69 23.79
CA TRP A 347 6.59 23.72 24.85
C TRP A 347 5.63 24.28 25.91
N MET A 348 4.97 25.42 25.65
CA MET A 348 4.12 26.10 26.63
C MET A 348 2.67 25.58 26.69
N GLN A 349 2.28 24.66 25.81
CA GLN A 349 0.92 24.11 25.73
C GLN A 349 0.88 22.65 26.19
N ASP A 350 -0.32 22.11 26.46
CA ASP A 350 -0.55 20.71 26.84
C ASP A 350 0.11 19.70 25.88
N LYS A 351 0.23 20.07 24.60
CA LYS A 351 0.97 19.32 23.58
C LYS A 351 2.03 20.23 22.96
N PRO A 352 3.30 19.78 22.86
CA PRO A 352 4.32 20.56 22.17
C PRO A 352 3.93 20.74 20.70
N ILE A 353 4.28 21.88 20.15
CA ILE A 353 4.10 22.23 18.74
C ILE A 353 5.45 22.52 18.12
N ALA A 354 5.65 22.11 16.87
CA ALA A 354 6.84 22.44 16.10
C ALA A 354 6.47 22.86 14.68
N ILE A 355 7.09 23.95 14.23
CA ILE A 355 7.09 24.40 12.84
C ILE A 355 8.36 23.84 12.21
N VAL A 356 8.22 22.95 11.24
CA VAL A 356 9.31 22.32 10.49
C VAL A 356 9.41 23.02 9.15
N ILE A 357 10.56 23.61 8.86
CA ILE A 357 10.84 24.37 7.65
C ILE A 357 11.94 23.62 6.88
N GLU A 358 11.61 23.08 5.71
CA GLU A 358 12.55 22.41 4.81
C GLU A 358 12.85 23.32 3.62
N ASN A 359 13.65 24.35 3.87
CA ASN A 359 14.06 25.33 2.87
C ASN A 359 15.54 25.68 3.07
N LYS A 360 16.33 25.48 2.01
CA LYS A 360 17.79 25.65 2.06
C LYS A 360 18.24 27.08 2.39
N GLN A 361 17.53 28.09 1.87
CA GLN A 361 17.89 29.50 2.11
C GLN A 361 17.64 29.88 3.57
N LEU A 362 16.47 29.49 4.10
CA LEU A 362 16.15 29.71 5.51
C LEU A 362 17.10 28.93 6.42
N HIS A 363 17.40 27.67 6.10
CA HIS A 363 18.40 26.89 6.83
C HIS A 363 19.75 27.62 6.92
N ASN A 364 20.29 28.07 5.78
CA ASN A 364 21.56 28.80 5.77
C ASN A 364 21.52 30.08 6.61
N MET A 365 20.41 30.83 6.53
CA MET A 365 20.21 32.04 7.33
C MET A 365 20.21 31.73 8.84
N TYR A 366 19.49 30.70 9.29
CA TYR A 366 19.47 30.30 10.70
C TYR A 366 20.83 29.73 11.15
N GLN A 367 21.53 29.02 10.28
CA GLN A 367 22.88 28.51 10.55
C GLN A 367 23.89 29.66 10.76
N GLU A 368 23.80 30.72 9.95
CA GLU A 368 24.61 31.93 10.12
C GLU A 368 24.28 32.64 11.44
N GLN A 369 22.99 32.78 11.77
CA GLN A 369 22.57 33.33 13.06
C GLN A 369 23.09 32.51 14.25
N PHE A 370 23.04 31.17 14.15
CA PHE A 370 23.62 30.30 15.16
C PHE A 370 25.12 30.55 15.32
N ASN A 371 25.87 30.57 14.21
CA ASN A 371 27.33 30.77 14.25
C ASN A 371 27.70 32.14 14.86
N LEU A 372 26.95 33.21 14.55
CA LEU A 372 27.15 34.52 15.18
C LEU A 372 26.93 34.50 16.70
N LEU A 373 25.93 33.75 17.18
CA LEU A 373 25.71 33.56 18.63
C LEU A 373 26.75 32.64 19.24
N TRP A 374 27.22 31.65 18.48
CA TRP A 374 28.21 30.68 18.90
C TRP A 374 29.59 31.32 19.06
N GLU A 375 29.98 32.24 18.18
CA GLU A 375 31.29 32.89 18.22
C GLU A 375 31.37 34.00 19.27
N LYS A 376 30.24 34.61 19.64
CA LYS A 376 30.21 35.66 20.68
C LYS A 376 30.69 35.13 22.04
N GLU A 377 31.75 35.73 22.56
CA GLU A 377 31.98 35.80 24.00
C GLU A 377 31.01 36.86 24.55
N ILE A 378 29.90 36.42 25.15
CA ILE A 378 28.97 37.36 25.76
C ILE A 378 29.60 37.90 27.04
N ILE A 379 30.15 39.11 26.94
CA ILE A 379 30.54 39.92 28.09
C ILE A 379 29.25 40.30 28.82
N ILE A 380 28.93 39.58 29.89
CA ILE A 380 27.89 39.98 30.83
C ILE A 380 28.40 41.25 31.51
N ARG A 381 27.82 42.41 31.17
CA ARG A 381 28.01 43.65 31.92
C ARG A 381 26.98 43.77 33.02
#